data_AF-A0A924I957-F1
#
_entry.id   AF-A0A924I957-F1
#
_cell.length_a   1.000
_cell.length_b   1.000
_cell.length_c   1.000
_cell.angle_alpha   90.00
_cell.angle_beta   90.00
_cell.angle_gamma   90.00
#
_symmetry.space_group_name_H-M   'P 1'
#
loop_
_entity.id
_entity.type
_entity.pdbx_description
1 polymer ?
#
loop_
_entity_poly.entity_id
_entity_poly.type
_entity_poly.pdbx_seq_one_letter_code
_entity_poly.pdbx_strand_id
1 'polypeptide(L)'
;MLKRRLIWLLTLALPALIALAIVALESPLTEWAKQRESILPVAVFVLLAAMLHPRFRHLLVSTLCYGVAFLALRDMLTRHVFLPPSLDYENIVRLRSLALFSIAVLAGIAGIAETIRPGTVWARRCYFIASALYFSGIGVINLLIHPSWVSIVLTVTGVIALFGVIFAPRIVAEGNEEDEEVALDDEVLQQQREEKHRLALHAKEWQDGGIVKTNP
;
A
#
# COMPACT_ATOMS: atom_id res chain seq x y z
N MET A 1 -23.18 -15.49 -7.62
CA MET A 1 -22.43 -15.33 -6.35
C MET A 1 -20.97 -15.79 -6.43
N LEU A 2 -20.61 -16.89 -7.10
CA LEU A 2 -19.20 -17.35 -7.21
C LEU A 2 -18.24 -16.31 -7.82
N LYS A 3 -18.62 -15.66 -8.92
CA LYS A 3 -17.77 -14.65 -9.61
C LYS A 3 -17.32 -13.51 -8.68
N ARG A 4 -18.20 -13.05 -7.78
CA ARG A 4 -17.91 -11.95 -6.85
C ARG A 4 -16.91 -12.37 -5.76
N ARG A 5 -16.97 -13.62 -5.27
CA ARG A 5 -16.00 -14.16 -4.31
C ARG A 5 -14.63 -14.37 -4.95
N LEU A 6 -14.59 -14.84 -6.20
CA LEU A 6 -13.34 -15.05 -6.93
C LEU A 6 -12.60 -13.73 -7.18
N ILE A 7 -13.32 -12.70 -7.64
CA ILE A 7 -12.73 -11.36 -7.86
C ILE A 7 -12.14 -10.82 -6.55
N TRP A 8 -12.88 -10.95 -5.45
CA TRP A 8 -12.44 -10.53 -4.11
C TRP A 8 -11.16 -11.22 -3.64
N LEU A 9 -11.06 -12.54 -3.83
CA LEU A 9 -9.86 -13.30 -3.49
C LEU A 9 -8.68 -12.87 -4.34
N LEU A 10 -8.91 -12.61 -5.63
CA LEU A 10 -7.85 -12.19 -6.56
C LEU A 10 -7.33 -10.80 -6.23
N THR A 11 -8.21 -9.85 -5.86
CA THR A 11 -7.81 -8.50 -5.43
C THR A 11 -7.04 -8.51 -4.10
N LEU A 12 -7.29 -9.47 -3.21
CA LEU A 12 -6.56 -9.61 -1.95
C LEU A 12 -5.23 -10.35 -2.13
N ALA A 13 -5.23 -11.40 -2.93
CA ALA A 13 -4.04 -12.24 -3.14
C ALA A 13 -3.01 -11.54 -4.04
N LEU A 14 -3.43 -10.79 -5.04
CA LEU A 14 -2.51 -10.19 -6.02
C LEU A 14 -1.48 -9.24 -5.37
N PRO A 15 -1.86 -8.27 -4.51
CA PRO A 15 -0.88 -7.41 -3.85
C PRO A 15 0.09 -8.19 -2.96
N ALA A 16 -0.41 -9.19 -2.24
CA ALA A 16 0.41 -10.05 -1.39
C ALA A 16 1.38 -10.89 -2.21
N LEU A 17 0.95 -11.48 -3.33
CA LEU A 17 1.80 -12.27 -4.22
C LEU A 17 2.87 -11.41 -4.88
N ILE A 18 2.54 -10.20 -5.34
CA ILE A 18 3.50 -9.24 -5.91
C ILE A 18 4.54 -8.88 -4.85
N ALA A 19 4.10 -8.52 -3.64
CA ALA A 19 5.00 -8.19 -2.54
C ALA A 19 5.93 -9.36 -2.18
N LEU A 20 5.40 -10.57 -2.09
CA LEU A 20 6.18 -11.77 -1.82
C LEU A 20 7.23 -12.03 -2.89
N ALA A 21 6.86 -11.90 -4.18
CA ALA A 21 7.77 -12.05 -5.29
C ALA A 21 8.91 -11.01 -5.24
N ILE A 22 8.59 -9.75 -4.94
CA ILE A 22 9.60 -8.67 -4.79
C ILE A 22 10.57 -8.98 -3.64
N VAL A 23 10.06 -9.39 -2.47
CA VAL A 23 10.90 -9.71 -1.31
C VAL A 23 11.77 -10.94 -1.57
N ALA A 24 11.27 -11.93 -2.31
CA ALA A 24 12.06 -13.09 -2.73
C ALA A 24 13.15 -12.72 -3.74
N LEU A 25 12.90 -11.74 -4.61
CA LEU A 25 13.83 -11.25 -5.63
C LEU A 25 14.71 -10.08 -5.16
N GLU A 26 14.67 -9.69 -3.89
CA GLU A 26 15.41 -8.52 -3.40
C GLU A 26 16.92 -8.63 -3.67
N SER A 27 17.55 -9.78 -3.38
CA SER A 27 19.00 -9.96 -3.57
C SER A 27 19.42 -9.76 -5.03
N PRO A 28 18.85 -10.47 -6.02
CA PRO A 28 19.21 -10.26 -7.43
C PRO A 28 18.84 -8.86 -7.93
N LEU A 29 17.73 -8.27 -7.48
CA LEU A 29 17.36 -6.89 -7.82
C LEU A 29 18.37 -5.88 -7.27
N THR A 30 18.87 -6.09 -6.06
CA THR A 30 19.84 -5.21 -5.41
C THR A 30 21.20 -5.30 -6.09
N GLU A 31 21.65 -6.50 -6.44
CA GLU A 31 22.90 -6.70 -7.20
C GLU A 31 22.82 -6.06 -8.59
N TRP A 32 21.69 -6.24 -9.28
CA TRP A 32 21.43 -5.58 -10.54
C TRP A 32 21.39 -4.05 -10.39
N ALA A 33 20.83 -3.55 -9.29
CA ALA A 33 20.71 -2.13 -9.01
C ALA A 33 22.06 -1.45 -8.68
N LYS A 34 22.96 -2.14 -7.96
CA LYS A 34 24.29 -1.62 -7.63
C LYS A 34 25.12 -1.24 -8.86
N GLN A 35 24.84 -1.84 -10.01
CA GLN A 35 25.55 -1.56 -11.26
C GLN A 35 25.01 -0.34 -12.01
N ARG A 36 23.90 0.27 -11.58
CA ARG A 36 23.31 1.43 -12.28
C ARG A 36 22.83 2.50 -11.29
N GLU A 37 23.60 3.58 -11.20
CA GLU A 37 23.32 4.73 -10.30
C GLU A 37 21.96 5.40 -10.59
N SER A 38 21.45 5.30 -11.82
CA SER A 38 20.18 5.91 -12.23
C SER A 38 18.93 5.14 -11.82
N ILE A 39 19.03 3.91 -11.30
CA ILE A 39 17.85 3.12 -10.93
C ILE A 39 17.08 3.75 -9.77
N LEU A 40 17.78 4.27 -8.76
CA LEU A 40 17.14 4.86 -7.59
C LEU A 40 16.25 6.06 -7.94
N PRO A 41 16.72 7.10 -8.67
CA PRO A 41 15.87 8.22 -9.05
C PRO A 41 14.71 7.80 -9.97
N VAL A 42 14.92 6.82 -10.86
CA VAL A 42 13.84 6.28 -11.70
C VAL A 42 12.78 5.56 -10.86
N ALA A 43 13.19 4.74 -9.89
CA ALA A 43 12.28 4.06 -8.98
C ALA A 43 11.47 5.06 -8.13
N VAL A 44 12.12 6.10 -7.61
CA VAL A 44 11.46 7.18 -6.87
C VAL A 44 10.47 7.92 -7.77
N PHE A 45 10.86 8.26 -9.00
CA PHE A 45 9.97 8.92 -9.95
C PHE A 45 8.74 8.06 -10.28
N VAL A 46 8.93 6.76 -10.56
CA VAL A 46 7.83 5.83 -10.82
C VAL A 46 6.92 5.72 -9.59
N LEU A 47 7.48 5.66 -8.39
CA LEU A 47 6.70 5.61 -7.15
C LEU A 47 5.87 6.88 -6.95
N LEU A 48 6.45 8.06 -7.19
CA LEU A 48 5.74 9.34 -7.12
C LEU A 48 4.64 9.44 -8.19
N ALA A 49 4.94 9.03 -9.43
CA ALA A 49 3.96 9.00 -10.51
C ALA A 49 2.80 8.05 -10.21
N ALA A 50 3.09 6.87 -9.63
CA ALA A 50 2.08 5.92 -9.21
C ALA A 50 1.25 6.42 -8.01
N MET A 51 1.84 7.19 -7.10
CA MET A 51 1.12 7.85 -6.00
C MET A 51 0.15 8.92 -6.49
N LEU A 52 0.42 9.55 -7.63
CA LEU A 52 -0.44 10.61 -8.20
C LEU A 52 -1.79 10.07 -8.70
N HIS A 53 -1.83 8.80 -9.12
CA HIS A 53 -3.05 8.21 -9.65
C HIS A 53 -3.80 7.41 -8.55
N PRO A 54 -5.05 7.78 -8.20
CA PRO A 54 -5.75 7.22 -7.02
C PRO A 54 -5.91 5.70 -7.07
N ARG A 55 -6.18 5.13 -8.24
CA ARG A 55 -6.26 3.66 -8.45
C ARG A 55 -4.94 2.93 -8.18
N PHE A 56 -3.81 3.50 -8.61
CA PHE A 56 -2.49 2.90 -8.39
C PHE A 56 -2.01 3.12 -6.96
N ARG A 57 -2.36 4.26 -6.35
CA ARG A 57 -2.06 4.57 -4.95
C ARG A 57 -2.54 3.49 -4.01
N HIS A 58 -3.78 3.03 -4.13
CA HIS A 58 -4.32 1.95 -3.29
C HIS A 58 -3.53 0.63 -3.43
N LEU A 59 -3.29 0.20 -4.67
CA LEU A 59 -2.52 -1.01 -4.95
C LEU A 59 -1.07 -0.89 -4.46
N LEU A 60 -0.48 0.30 -4.59
CA LEU A 60 0.87 0.57 -4.15
C LEU A 60 0.97 0.56 -2.61
N VAL A 61 0.03 1.19 -1.90
CA VAL A 61 0.03 1.17 -0.43
C VAL A 61 -0.18 -0.24 0.11
N SER A 62 -1.13 -1.00 -0.45
CA SER A 62 -1.35 -2.39 -0.03
C SER A 62 -0.15 -3.29 -0.32
N THR A 63 0.47 -3.20 -1.51
CA THR A 63 1.69 -3.96 -1.86
C THR A 63 2.85 -3.59 -0.95
N LEU A 64 3.05 -2.31 -0.63
CA LEU A 64 4.07 -1.88 0.33
C LEU A 64 3.81 -2.42 1.74
N CYS A 65 2.55 -2.43 2.21
CA CYS A 65 2.21 -2.98 3.52
C CYS A 65 2.56 -4.49 3.60
N TYR A 66 2.17 -5.26 2.59
CA TYR A 66 2.55 -6.68 2.51
C TYR A 66 4.07 -6.85 2.38
N GLY A 67 4.72 -5.98 1.60
CA GLY A 67 6.17 -5.99 1.43
C GLY A 67 6.90 -5.81 2.75
N VAL A 68 6.52 -4.80 3.54
CA VAL A 68 7.06 -4.57 4.89
C VAL A 68 6.79 -5.76 5.81
N ALA A 69 5.60 -6.36 5.75
CA ALA A 69 5.28 -7.53 6.55
C ALA A 69 6.18 -8.74 6.24
N PHE A 70 6.37 -9.04 4.95
CA PHE A 70 7.24 -10.13 4.51
C PHE A 70 8.72 -9.85 4.76
N LEU A 71 9.16 -8.61 4.58
CA LEU A 71 10.51 -8.15 4.93
C LEU A 71 10.79 -8.35 6.42
N ALA A 72 9.88 -7.90 7.29
CA ALA A 72 10.03 -8.05 8.74
C ALA A 72 10.04 -9.53 9.16
N LEU A 73 9.19 -10.36 8.55
CA LEU A 73 9.15 -11.80 8.80
C LEU A 73 10.44 -12.49 8.34
N ARG A 74 10.96 -12.13 7.15
CA ARG A 74 12.24 -12.64 6.66
C ARG A 74 13.39 -12.20 7.55
N ASP A 75 13.45 -10.93 7.93
CA ASP A 75 14.52 -10.39 8.78
C ASP A 75 14.52 -11.02 10.18
N MET A 76 13.34 -11.39 10.70
CA MET A 76 13.19 -12.17 11.93
C MET A 76 13.78 -13.58 11.80
N LEU A 77 13.62 -14.23 10.64
CA LEU A 77 14.05 -15.61 10.42
C LEU A 77 15.52 -15.74 9.98
N THR A 78 16.01 -14.83 9.14
CA THR A 78 17.29 -15.00 8.43
C THR A 78 18.43 -14.21 9.07
N ARG A 79 18.14 -13.06 9.68
CA ARG A 79 19.18 -12.05 9.95
C ARG A 79 19.71 -12.16 11.38
N HIS A 80 20.80 -12.91 11.54
CA HIS A 80 21.59 -12.93 12.76
C HIS A 80 22.38 -11.61 12.83
N VAL A 81 22.04 -10.72 13.77
CA VAL A 81 22.80 -9.48 13.95
C VAL A 81 24.06 -9.82 14.74
N PHE A 82 25.22 -9.50 14.17
CA PHE A 82 26.48 -9.50 14.89
C PHE A 82 26.49 -8.26 15.80
N LEU A 83 26.18 -8.45 17.09
CA LEU A 83 26.35 -7.42 18.12
C LEU A 83 27.68 -7.64 18.87
N PRO A 84 28.31 -6.56 19.38
CA PRO A 84 29.58 -6.64 20.10
C PRO A 84 29.46 -7.48 21.37
N PRO A 85 30.54 -8.15 21.79
CA PRO A 85 30.42 -9.28 22.71
C PRO A 85 30.16 -8.95 24.19
N SER A 86 29.99 -7.68 24.53
CA SER A 86 29.88 -7.19 25.91
C SER A 86 28.45 -6.97 26.40
N LEU A 87 27.43 -7.21 25.57
CA LEU A 87 26.02 -7.00 25.90
C LEU A 87 25.29 -8.32 26.10
N ASP A 88 24.38 -8.35 27.07
CA ASP A 88 23.57 -9.52 27.40
C ASP A 88 22.62 -9.88 26.22
N TYR A 89 23.01 -10.92 25.48
CA TYR A 89 22.54 -11.18 24.12
C TYR A 89 21.09 -11.67 24.04
N GLU A 90 20.63 -12.39 25.07
CA GLU A 90 19.38 -13.15 24.98
C GLU A 90 18.15 -12.23 24.98
N ASN A 91 18.18 -11.19 25.81
CA ASN A 91 17.07 -10.22 25.92
C ASN A 91 16.95 -9.34 24.68
N ILE A 92 18.08 -8.90 24.10
CA ILE A 92 18.10 -8.04 22.91
C ILE A 92 17.58 -8.80 21.70
N VAL A 93 17.99 -10.07 21.53
CA VAL A 93 17.51 -10.91 20.42
C VAL A 93 16.01 -11.17 20.55
N ARG A 94 15.51 -11.50 21.75
CA ARG A 94 14.07 -11.70 21.99
C ARG A 94 13.26 -10.42 21.72
N LEU A 95 13.71 -9.28 22.23
CA LEU A 95 13.04 -7.99 22.04
C LEU A 95 13.00 -7.60 20.56
N ARG A 96 14.09 -7.82 19.82
CA ARG A 96 14.16 -7.58 18.38
C ARG A 96 13.19 -8.45 17.61
N SER A 97 13.15 -9.76 17.88
CA SER A 97 12.21 -10.67 17.22
C SER A 97 10.76 -10.30 17.52
N LEU A 98 10.46 -9.91 18.77
CA LEU A 98 9.13 -9.43 19.15
C LEU A 98 8.77 -8.13 18.43
N ALA A 99 9.70 -7.19 18.31
CA ALA A 99 9.50 -5.95 17.57
C ALA A 99 9.24 -6.23 16.07
N LEU A 100 10.06 -7.06 15.42
CA LEU A 100 9.86 -7.44 14.02
C LEU A 100 8.54 -8.18 13.80
N PHE A 101 8.17 -9.07 14.70
CA PHE A 101 6.87 -9.74 14.65
C PHE A 101 5.71 -8.75 14.79
N SER A 102 5.82 -7.79 15.71
CA SER A 102 4.80 -6.75 15.89
C SER A 102 4.65 -5.88 14.64
N ILE A 103 5.76 -5.52 13.98
CA ILE A 103 5.77 -4.79 12.70
C ILE A 103 5.09 -5.63 11.62
N ALA A 104 5.43 -6.92 11.52
CA ALA A 104 4.83 -7.81 10.53
C ALA A 104 3.32 -7.95 10.71
N VAL A 105 2.85 -8.09 11.94
CA VAL A 105 1.41 -8.17 12.26
C VAL A 105 0.71 -6.87 11.95
N LEU A 106 1.25 -5.73 12.40
CA LEU A 106 0.65 -4.41 12.15
C LEU A 106 0.59 -4.07 10.66
N ALA A 107 1.67 -4.32 9.92
CA ALA A 107 1.73 -4.09 8.48
C ALA A 107 0.81 -5.06 7.71
N GLY A 108 0.73 -6.33 8.12
CA GLY A 108 -0.18 -7.31 7.54
C GLY A 108 -1.65 -6.93 7.75
N ILE A 109 -2.02 -6.53 8.96
CA ILE A 109 -3.37 -6.04 9.28
C ILE A 109 -3.68 -4.77 8.49
N ALA A 110 -2.73 -3.84 8.39
CA ALA A 110 -2.89 -2.62 7.59
C ALA A 110 -3.11 -2.96 6.10
N GLY A 111 -2.34 -3.89 5.54
CA GLY A 111 -2.49 -4.34 4.15
C GLY A 111 -3.86 -4.98 3.89
N ILE A 112 -4.33 -5.83 4.81
CA ILE A 112 -5.67 -6.43 4.72
C ILE A 112 -6.74 -5.35 4.81
N ALA A 113 -6.67 -4.47 5.81
CA ALA A 113 -7.64 -3.41 6.01
C ALA A 113 -7.72 -2.46 4.81
N GLU A 114 -6.56 -2.04 4.27
CA GLU A 114 -6.47 -1.19 3.09
C GLU A 114 -7.04 -1.89 1.85
N THR A 115 -6.84 -3.20 1.70
CA THR A 115 -7.39 -3.95 0.57
C THR A 115 -8.91 -4.11 0.64
N ILE A 116 -9.46 -4.25 1.84
CA ILE A 116 -10.92 -4.38 2.05
C ILE A 116 -11.61 -3.02 1.94
N ARG A 117 -11.06 -2.00 2.60
CA ARG A 117 -11.58 -0.64 2.64
C ARG A 117 -10.42 0.35 2.51
N PRO A 118 -10.15 0.87 1.30
CA PRO A 118 -9.09 1.85 1.10
C PRO A 118 -9.30 3.07 2.00
N GLY A 119 -8.21 3.64 2.48
CA GLY A 119 -8.23 4.93 3.17
C GLY A 119 -8.75 4.93 4.61
N THR A 120 -9.02 3.77 5.22
CA THR A 120 -9.48 3.75 6.62
C THR A 120 -8.45 4.32 7.58
N VAL A 121 -8.91 5.14 8.54
CA VAL A 121 -8.05 5.77 9.57
C VAL A 121 -7.26 4.71 10.34
N TRP A 122 -7.88 3.57 10.62
CA TRP A 122 -7.25 2.50 11.39
C TRP A 122 -6.14 1.79 10.60
N ALA A 123 -6.32 1.51 9.30
CA ALA A 123 -5.26 0.96 8.45
C ALA A 123 -4.05 1.89 8.40
N ARG A 124 -4.29 3.20 8.22
CA ARG A 124 -3.23 4.22 8.23
C ARG A 124 -2.50 4.28 9.57
N ARG A 125 -3.21 4.20 10.71
CA ARG A 125 -2.57 4.13 12.04
C ARG A 125 -1.67 2.91 12.16
N CYS A 126 -2.16 1.73 11.77
CA CYS A 126 -1.35 0.51 11.79
C CYS A 126 -0.10 0.65 10.92
N TYR A 127 -0.23 1.25 9.72
CA TYR A 127 0.89 1.55 8.83
C TYR A 127 1.91 2.52 9.45
N PHE A 128 1.45 3.64 10.01
CA PHE A 128 2.33 4.63 10.63
C PHE A 128 3.01 4.06 11.89
N ILE A 129 2.33 3.25 12.69
CA ILE A 129 2.93 2.57 13.84
C ILE A 129 4.00 1.58 13.36
N ALA A 130 3.71 0.75 12.35
CA ALA A 130 4.67 -0.20 11.80
C ALA A 130 5.92 0.52 11.26
N SER A 131 5.72 1.62 10.53
CA SER A 131 6.80 2.45 10.00
C SER A 131 7.60 3.12 11.12
N ALA A 132 6.94 3.68 12.13
CA ALA A 132 7.58 4.30 13.28
C ALA A 132 8.46 3.29 14.03
N LEU A 133 7.93 2.10 14.34
CA LEU A 133 8.67 1.03 15.00
C LEU A 133 9.87 0.56 14.17
N TYR A 134 9.68 0.37 12.87
CA TYR A 134 10.75 -0.08 11.97
C TYR A 134 11.88 0.95 11.86
N PHE A 135 11.55 2.20 11.50
CA PHE A 135 12.54 3.25 11.27
C PHE A 135 13.20 3.73 12.55
N SER A 136 12.46 3.86 13.66
CA SER A 136 13.07 4.21 14.95
C SER A 136 13.94 3.09 15.48
N GLY A 137 13.49 1.83 15.41
CA GLY A 137 14.25 0.68 15.87
C GLY A 137 15.56 0.51 15.11
N ILE A 138 15.51 0.50 13.78
CA ILE A 138 16.71 0.39 12.93
C ILE A 138 17.58 1.64 13.06
N GLY A 139 16.98 2.82 13.09
CA GLY A 139 17.69 4.09 13.23
C GLY A 139 18.51 4.14 14.52
N VAL A 140 17.91 3.80 15.66
CA VAL A 140 18.58 3.78 16.97
C VAL A 140 19.68 2.72 17.01
N ILE A 141 19.41 1.50 16.52
CA ILE A 141 20.43 0.44 16.48
C ILE A 141 21.62 0.87 15.61
N ASN A 142 21.38 1.40 14.42
CA ASN A 142 22.46 1.85 13.54
C ASN A 142 23.19 3.07 14.11
N LEU A 143 22.50 3.99 14.79
CA LEU A 143 23.13 5.13 15.44
C LEU A 143 24.09 4.70 16.56
N LEU A 144 23.73 3.65 17.30
CA LEU A 144 24.57 3.08 18.37
C LEU A 144 25.79 2.31 17.83
N ILE A 145 25.66 1.62 16.70
CA ILE A 145 26.74 0.80 16.12
C ILE A 145 27.65 1.63 15.21
N HIS A 146 27.05 2.38 14.27
CA HIS A 146 27.73 3.14 13.22
C HIS A 146 27.07 4.51 13.03
N PRO A 147 27.45 5.53 13.85
CA PRO A 147 26.87 6.86 13.75
C PRO A 147 27.13 7.43 12.36
N SER A 148 26.06 7.54 11.59
CA SER A 148 26.06 7.95 10.18
C SER A 148 24.83 8.81 9.90
N TRP A 149 24.94 9.70 8.92
CA TRP A 149 23.82 10.55 8.49
C TRP A 149 22.56 9.74 8.14
N VAL A 150 22.73 8.56 7.54
CA VAL A 150 21.63 7.64 7.22
C VAL A 150 20.86 7.22 8.48
N SER A 151 21.56 6.92 9.57
CA SER A 151 20.94 6.50 10.84
C SER A 151 20.13 7.62 11.49
N ILE A 152 20.63 8.85 11.40
CA ILE A 152 19.92 10.05 11.87
C ILE A 152 18.63 10.23 11.06
N VAL A 153 18.72 10.18 9.72
CA VAL A 153 17.56 10.32 8.84
C VAL A 153 16.51 9.24 9.12
N LEU A 154 16.92 7.99 9.30
CA LEU A 154 16.00 6.89 9.66
C LEU A 154 15.31 7.16 11.00
N THR A 155 16.07 7.58 12.02
CA THR A 155 15.51 7.86 13.35
C THR A 155 14.50 9.01 13.30
N VAL A 156 14.84 10.12 12.63
CA VAL A 156 13.95 11.27 12.44
C VAL A 156 12.70 10.87 11.66
N THR A 157 12.84 10.06 10.62
CA THR A 157 11.70 9.53 9.84
C THR A 157 10.76 8.71 10.73
N GLY A 158 11.31 7.87 11.62
CA GLY A 158 10.52 7.11 12.59
C GLY A 158 9.77 8.01 13.57
N VAL A 159 10.39 9.08 14.06
CA VAL A 159 9.75 10.07 14.94
C VAL A 159 8.63 10.82 14.21
N ILE A 160 8.87 11.26 12.97
CA ILE A 160 7.84 11.91 12.14
C ILE A 160 6.66 10.97 11.90
N ALA A 161 6.92 9.68 11.62
CA ALA A 161 5.87 8.68 11.47
C ALA A 161 5.06 8.51 12.77
N LEU A 162 5.71 8.55 13.94
CA LEU A 162 5.04 8.50 15.24
C LEU A 162 4.12 9.71 15.47
N PHE A 163 4.57 10.92 15.11
CA PHE A 163 3.72 12.11 15.07
C PHE A 163 2.53 11.90 14.12
N GLY A 164 2.76 11.31 12.95
CA GLY A 164 1.73 10.91 12.01
C GLY A 164 0.65 10.02 12.63
N VAL A 165 0.99 9.09 13.53
CA VAL A 165 -0.01 8.26 14.24
C VAL A 165 -0.97 9.10 15.07
N ILE A 166 -0.44 10.11 15.77
CA ILE A 166 -1.21 10.97 16.68
C ILE A 166 -2.13 11.91 15.88
N PHE A 167 -1.61 12.48 14.78
CA PHE A 167 -2.31 13.47 13.96
C PHE A 167 -3.10 12.88 12.77
N ALA A 168 -2.97 11.58 12.50
CA ALA A 168 -3.69 10.83 11.46
C ALA A 168 -5.20 11.12 11.37
N PRO A 169 -5.99 11.24 12.46
CA PRO A 169 -7.43 11.51 12.34
C PRO A 169 -7.74 12.87 11.69
N ARG A 170 -6.85 13.86 11.78
CA ARG A 170 -7.07 15.21 11.24
C ARG A 170 -6.79 15.31 9.74
N ILE A 171 -5.82 14.54 9.24
CA ILE A 171 -5.39 14.51 7.83
C ILE A 171 -6.44 13.77 6.94
N VAL A 172 -7.32 12.98 7.54
CA VAL A 172 -8.28 12.12 6.82
C VAL A 172 -9.61 12.81 6.55
N ALA A 173 -10.02 13.78 7.38
CA ALA A 173 -11.28 14.50 7.18
C ALA A 173 -11.28 15.28 5.84
N GLU A 174 -10.20 15.98 5.52
CA GLU A 174 -10.11 16.77 4.28
C GLU A 174 -10.05 15.93 3.00
N GLY A 175 -9.36 14.78 3.00
CA GLY A 175 -9.14 14.01 1.77
C GLY A 175 -10.25 13.02 1.39
N ASN A 176 -11.11 12.63 2.35
CA ASN A 176 -12.18 11.66 2.08
C ASN A 176 -13.47 12.35 1.61
N GLU A 177 -13.67 13.63 1.98
CA GLU A 177 -14.77 14.46 1.51
C GLU A 177 -14.62 14.78 0.01
N GLU A 178 -13.41 15.13 -0.44
CA GLU A 178 -13.13 15.45 -1.86
C GLU A 178 -13.26 14.21 -2.78
N ASP A 179 -12.78 13.03 -2.34
CA ASP A 179 -12.85 11.80 -3.13
C ASP A 179 -14.28 11.20 -3.18
N GLU A 180 -15.09 11.36 -2.13
CA GLU A 180 -16.52 10.99 -2.15
C GLU A 180 -17.33 11.93 -3.06
N GLU A 181 -17.03 13.23 -3.06
CA GLU A 181 -17.68 14.20 -3.96
C GLU A 181 -17.41 13.89 -5.44
N VAL A 182 -16.16 13.57 -5.81
CA VAL A 182 -15.81 13.24 -7.20
C VAL A 182 -16.45 11.92 -7.67
N ALA A 183 -16.48 10.90 -6.80
CA ALA A 183 -17.10 9.61 -7.12
C ALA A 183 -18.63 9.71 -7.30
N LEU A 184 -19.29 10.53 -6.48
CA LEU A 184 -20.71 10.83 -6.61
C LEU A 184 -21.02 11.56 -7.92
N ASP A 185 -20.19 12.54 -8.32
CA ASP A 185 -20.39 13.31 -9.54
C ASP A 185 -20.23 12.43 -10.81
N ASP A 186 -19.24 11.52 -10.82
CA ASP A 186 -19.03 10.57 -11.92
C ASP A 186 -20.18 9.55 -12.05
N GLU A 187 -20.71 9.00 -10.95
CA GLU A 187 -21.87 8.09 -10.99
C GLU A 187 -23.13 8.80 -11.49
N VAL A 188 -23.36 10.05 -11.09
CA VAL A 188 -24.49 10.87 -11.55
C VAL A 188 -24.36 11.17 -13.05
N LEU A 189 -23.16 11.54 -13.52
CA LEU A 189 -22.88 11.75 -14.94
C LEU A 189 -23.08 10.48 -15.78
N GLN A 190 -22.72 9.32 -15.23
CA GLN A 190 -22.85 8.04 -15.90
C GLN A 190 -24.32 7.59 -15.99
N GLN A 191 -25.10 7.78 -14.92
CA GLN A 191 -26.56 7.57 -14.94
C GLN A 191 -27.27 8.48 -15.94
N GLN A 192 -26.88 9.76 -16.02
CA GLN A 192 -27.45 10.70 -17.00
C GLN A 192 -27.12 10.30 -18.45
N ARG A 193 -25.93 9.74 -18.71
CA ARG A 193 -25.56 9.23 -20.04
C ARG A 193 -26.38 7.99 -20.41
N GLU A 194 -26.59 7.08 -19.47
CA GLU A 194 -27.40 5.88 -19.67
C GLU A 194 -28.88 6.23 -19.91
N GLU A 195 -29.45 7.19 -19.16
CA GLU A 195 -30.81 7.66 -19.38
C GLU A 195 -30.99 8.33 -20.75
N LYS A 196 -30.06 9.21 -21.14
CA LYS A 196 -30.06 9.83 -22.48
C LYS A 196 -29.95 8.77 -23.57
N HIS A 197 -29.11 7.76 -23.38
CA HIS A 197 -28.98 6.68 -24.35
C HIS A 197 -30.25 5.83 -24.44
N ARG A 198 -30.91 5.53 -23.31
CA ARG A 198 -32.17 4.79 -23.25
C ARG A 198 -33.31 5.55 -23.92
N LEU A 199 -33.40 6.86 -23.71
CA LEU A 199 -34.37 7.74 -24.38
C LEU A 199 -34.12 7.79 -25.89
N ALA A 200 -32.86 7.86 -26.33
CA ALA A 200 -32.50 7.83 -27.75
C ALA A 200 -32.84 6.49 -28.43
N LEU A 201 -32.70 5.37 -27.70
CA LEU A 201 -33.12 4.05 -28.19
C LEU A 201 -34.64 3.94 -28.31
N HIS A 202 -35.39 4.38 -27.29
CA HIS A 202 -36.86 4.40 -27.36
C HIS A 202 -37.38 5.31 -28.50
N ALA A 203 -36.74 6.46 -28.73
CA ALA A 203 -37.13 7.33 -29.84
C ALA A 203 -36.92 6.67 -31.23
N LYS A 204 -35.91 5.79 -31.36
CA LYS A 204 -35.68 5.01 -32.58
C LYS A 204 -36.68 3.85 -32.76
N GLU A 205 -37.03 3.16 -31.68
CA GLU A 205 -38.02 2.07 -31.71
C GLU A 205 -39.39 2.52 -32.21
N TRP A 206 -39.79 3.75 -31.90
CA TRP A 206 -41.05 4.33 -32.39
C TRP A 206 -41.02 4.72 -33.88
N GLN A 207 -39.85 4.97 -34.45
CA GLN A 207 -39.71 5.31 -35.87
C GLN A 207 -39.65 4.07 -36.77
N ASP A 208 -39.15 2.94 -36.27
CA ASP A 208 -39.08 1.68 -37.03
C ASP A 208 -40.38 0.85 -37.02
N GLY A 209 -41.35 1.17 -36.16
CA GLY A 209 -42.64 0.47 -36.09
C GLY A 209 -43.61 0.72 -37.26
N GLY A 210 -43.25 1.58 -38.22
CA GLY A 210 -44.14 2.04 -39.29
C GLY A 210 -44.00 1.34 -40.65
N ILE A 211 -43.04 0.43 -40.85
CA ILE A 211 -42.79 -0.19 -42.17
C ILE A 211 -42.97 -1.72 -42.09
N VAL A 212 -44.20 -2.15 -41.84
CA VAL A 212 -44.63 -3.50 -42.25
C VAL A 212 -44.90 -3.43 -43.76
N LYS A 213 -43.87 -3.73 -44.58
CA LYS A 213 -44.08 -4.01 -46.00
C LYS A 213 -44.85 -5.32 -46.11
N THR A 214 -46.18 -5.25 -46.17
CA THR A 214 -47.00 -6.33 -46.71
C THR A 214 -46.69 -6.40 -48.21
N ASN A 215 -45.83 -7.34 -48.60
CA ASN A 215 -45.67 -7.67 -50.02
C ASN A 215 -46.97 -8.35 -50.52
N PRO A 216 -47.50 -7.92 -51.68
CA PRO A 216 -48.65 -8.56 -52.31
C PRO A 216 -48.34 -9.97 -52.83
#